data_AF-A0A423WSN1-F1
#
_entry.id   AF-A0A423WSN1-F1
#
_cell.length_a   1.000
_cell.length_b   1.000
_cell.length_c   1.000
_cell.angle_alpha   90.00
_cell.angle_beta   90.00
_cell.angle_gamma   90.00
#
_symmetry.space_group_name_H-M   'P 1'
#
loop_
_entity.id
_entity.type
_entity.pdbx_description
1 polymer ?
#
loop_
_entity_poly.entity_id
_entity_poly.type
_entity_poly.pdbx_seq_one_letter_code
_entity_poly.pdbx_strand_id
1 'polypeptide(L)'
;MQYYVQYAASAYCNGEDTVGALVTCEDGCPDVMANGATVVGTVPNTTALNLEGYVAVDTVREEIVVAFRGSSSVRNWMADLDFILVPCDYTEGCWIHDGFKDSWDEVSEYAFDLVKEAYASYPDYTLVVTGHSLGAAVGTLAAVELRNLGYACDLYTYGSPRVGNLAFVEFVTSQAGAEYRVTHYDDPVPRLPPIWLFGYFHTSPEFWLASGPDTNVDYSISGIDTCLGYANTSCNAGTDGFDSTAHTYYFQYMGCDSQDDSTEISFKKRDDFEDGRLLQARDNCSDAELEQRLNMYTSQDVAYVQQLVANGTAPML
;
A
#
# COMPACT_ATOMS: atom_id res chain seq x y z
N MET A 1 -3.11 12.50 5.39
CA MET A 1 -2.97 11.21 6.09
C MET A 1 -4.32 10.78 6.67
N GLN A 2 -4.77 11.27 7.84
CA GLN A 2 -6.04 10.83 8.44
C GLN A 2 -7.29 10.87 7.54
N TYR A 3 -7.39 11.85 6.64
CA TYR A 3 -8.50 11.90 5.69
C TYR A 3 -8.40 10.80 4.61
N TYR A 4 -7.27 10.66 3.93
CA TYR A 4 -7.12 9.70 2.83
C TYR A 4 -7.05 8.25 3.28
N VAL A 5 -6.74 7.98 4.56
CA VAL A 5 -6.84 6.61 5.09
C VAL A 5 -8.27 6.09 5.08
N GLN A 6 -9.27 6.98 5.11
CA GLN A 6 -10.68 6.62 4.98
C GLN A 6 -11.03 6.16 3.57
N TYR A 7 -10.42 6.75 2.53
CA TYR A 7 -10.53 6.24 1.17
C TYR A 7 -9.85 4.88 1.01
N ALA A 8 -8.67 4.69 1.62
CA ALA A 8 -7.98 3.41 1.60
C ALA A 8 -8.78 2.31 2.34
N ALA A 9 -9.43 2.64 3.45
CA ALA A 9 -10.30 1.73 4.20
C ALA A 9 -11.61 1.43 3.44
N SER A 10 -12.23 2.43 2.82
CA SER A 10 -13.48 2.26 2.07
C SER A 10 -13.31 1.44 0.78
N ALA A 11 -12.10 1.33 0.25
CA ALA A 11 -11.79 0.43 -0.87
C ALA A 11 -12.16 -1.04 -0.59
N TYR A 12 -12.32 -1.44 0.67
CA TYR A 12 -12.73 -2.79 1.07
C TYR A 12 -14.23 -3.09 0.89
N CYS A 13 -15.08 -2.10 0.60
CA CYS A 13 -16.53 -2.29 0.42
C CYS A 13 -17.13 -1.55 -0.77
N ASN A 14 -16.39 -0.63 -1.41
CA ASN A 14 -16.90 0.16 -2.53
C ASN A 14 -16.38 -0.35 -3.90
N GLY A 15 -15.73 -1.52 -3.94
CA GLY A 15 -15.14 -2.11 -5.15
C GLY A 15 -16.16 -2.67 -6.17
N GLU A 16 -17.43 -2.81 -5.76
CA GLU A 16 -18.52 -3.31 -6.61
C GLU A 16 -19.64 -2.27 -6.80
N ASP A 17 -19.43 -1.04 -6.34
CA ASP A 17 -20.44 0.01 -6.40
C ASP A 17 -20.74 0.48 -7.83
N THR A 18 -21.95 0.99 -8.00
CA THR A 18 -22.41 1.53 -9.27
C THR A 18 -22.01 2.99 -9.45
N VAL A 19 -21.84 3.41 -10.71
CA VAL A 19 -21.53 4.80 -11.06
C VAL A 19 -22.56 5.76 -10.43
N GLY A 20 -22.06 6.79 -9.75
CA GLY A 20 -22.85 7.79 -9.04
C GLY A 20 -23.32 7.38 -7.63
N ALA A 21 -23.00 6.17 -7.18
CA ALA A 21 -23.21 5.78 -5.78
C ALA A 21 -22.36 6.64 -4.85
N LEU A 22 -22.85 6.86 -3.62
CA LEU A 22 -22.06 7.48 -2.57
C LEU A 22 -21.01 6.50 -2.07
N VAL A 23 -19.80 6.97 -1.81
CA VAL A 23 -18.80 6.21 -1.06
C VAL A 23 -19.29 6.07 0.37
N THR A 24 -19.45 4.85 0.84
CA THR A 24 -20.01 4.56 2.17
C THR A 24 -19.20 3.52 2.93
N CYS A 25 -19.19 3.65 4.25
CA CYS A 25 -18.67 2.68 5.20
C CYS A 25 -19.62 2.63 6.40
N GLU A 26 -19.49 1.61 7.25
CA GLU A 26 -20.20 1.60 8.53
C GLU A 26 -19.55 2.57 9.51
N ASP A 27 -18.25 2.42 9.75
CA ASP A 27 -17.45 3.30 10.62
C ASP A 27 -16.07 3.69 10.08
N GLY A 28 -15.60 3.09 8.98
CA GLY A 28 -14.26 3.31 8.43
C GLY A 28 -14.03 4.57 7.56
N CYS A 29 -15.08 5.35 7.25
CA CYS A 29 -14.94 6.55 6.41
C CYS A 29 -15.92 7.71 6.69
N PRO A 30 -16.08 8.16 7.94
CA PRO A 30 -17.09 9.16 8.32
C PRO A 30 -16.93 10.52 7.61
N ASP A 31 -15.71 11.01 7.39
CA ASP A 31 -15.47 12.31 6.75
C ASP A 31 -15.70 12.24 5.24
N VAL A 32 -15.33 11.12 4.60
CA VAL A 32 -15.61 10.88 3.18
C VAL A 32 -17.12 10.82 2.93
N MET A 33 -17.86 10.15 3.81
CA MET A 33 -19.33 10.13 3.77
C MET A 33 -19.93 11.51 4.03
N ALA A 34 -19.36 12.28 4.97
CA ALA A 34 -19.83 13.63 5.25
C ALA A 34 -19.67 14.57 4.06
N ASN A 35 -18.63 14.39 3.24
CA ASN A 35 -18.45 15.14 1.99
C ASN A 35 -19.37 14.65 0.86
N GLY A 36 -19.97 13.47 1.01
CA GLY A 36 -20.83 12.89 -0.01
C GLY A 36 -20.08 12.55 -1.29
N ALA A 37 -18.85 12.04 -1.16
CA ALA A 37 -18.05 11.61 -2.30
C ALA A 37 -18.81 10.57 -3.13
N THR A 38 -18.70 10.65 -4.46
CA THR A 38 -19.43 9.77 -5.38
C THR A 38 -18.49 8.95 -6.25
N VAL A 39 -18.80 7.68 -6.44
CA VAL A 39 -18.07 6.76 -7.31
C VAL A 39 -18.24 7.14 -8.77
N VAL A 40 -17.13 7.36 -9.48
CA VAL A 40 -17.06 7.51 -10.94
C VAL A 40 -17.14 6.14 -11.60
N GLY A 41 -16.47 5.15 -11.02
CA GLY A 41 -16.57 3.75 -11.41
C GLY A 41 -15.61 2.89 -10.60
N THR A 42 -15.72 1.58 -10.78
CA THR A 42 -14.90 0.59 -10.07
C THR A 42 -13.86 -0.03 -10.98
N VAL A 43 -12.76 -0.43 -10.38
CA VAL A 43 -11.67 -1.17 -11.02
C VAL A 43 -11.93 -2.65 -10.79
N PRO A 44 -11.93 -3.49 -11.84
CA PRO A 44 -12.26 -4.90 -11.70
C PRO A 44 -11.24 -5.63 -10.81
N ASN A 45 -11.68 -6.73 -10.20
CA ASN A 45 -10.84 -7.56 -9.35
C ASN A 45 -9.71 -8.23 -10.18
N THR A 46 -8.45 -8.02 -9.78
CA THR A 46 -7.27 -8.60 -10.45
C THR A 46 -7.13 -10.09 -10.14
N THR A 47 -6.70 -10.89 -11.12
CA THR A 47 -6.49 -12.32 -10.92
C THR A 47 -5.24 -12.66 -10.10
N ALA A 48 -4.18 -11.85 -10.17
CA ALA A 48 -2.91 -12.13 -9.50
C ALA A 48 -2.95 -11.92 -7.97
N LEU A 49 -3.53 -10.81 -7.49
CA LEU A 49 -3.50 -10.45 -6.05
C LEU A 49 -4.89 -10.31 -5.40
N ASN A 50 -5.96 -10.55 -6.15
CA ASN A 50 -7.36 -10.26 -5.75
C ASN A 50 -7.54 -8.83 -5.24
N LEU A 51 -7.01 -7.87 -6.00
CA LEU A 51 -7.07 -6.45 -5.69
C LEU A 51 -8.26 -5.82 -6.40
N GLU A 52 -8.94 -4.94 -5.68
CA GLU A 52 -10.09 -4.16 -6.14
C GLU A 52 -9.80 -2.69 -5.90
N GLY A 53 -10.54 -1.82 -6.57
CA GLY A 53 -10.44 -0.39 -6.33
C GLY A 53 -11.60 0.38 -6.95
N TYR A 54 -11.58 1.69 -6.77
CA TYR A 54 -12.54 2.57 -7.40
C TYR A 54 -11.93 3.95 -7.63
N VAL A 55 -12.58 4.72 -8.50
CA VAL A 55 -12.34 6.15 -8.67
C VAL A 55 -13.56 6.89 -8.16
N ALA A 56 -13.35 7.91 -7.33
CA ALA A 56 -14.41 8.77 -6.81
C ALA A 56 -14.08 10.24 -6.98
N VAL A 57 -15.13 11.07 -6.90
CA VAL A 57 -15.04 12.53 -6.87
C VAL A 57 -15.55 13.02 -5.54
N ASP A 58 -14.79 13.91 -4.91
CA ASP A 58 -15.19 14.69 -3.76
C ASP A 58 -15.29 16.17 -4.18
N THR A 59 -16.52 16.66 -4.23
CA THR A 59 -16.82 18.04 -4.63
C THR A 59 -16.62 19.06 -3.51
N VAL A 60 -16.52 18.63 -2.25
CA VAL A 60 -16.23 19.51 -1.11
C VAL A 60 -14.75 19.86 -1.07
N ARG A 61 -13.90 18.88 -1.39
CA ARG A 61 -12.43 19.05 -1.43
C ARG A 61 -11.88 19.36 -2.82
N GLU A 62 -12.72 19.30 -3.85
CA GLU A 62 -12.34 19.52 -5.26
C GLU A 62 -11.23 18.56 -5.70
N GLU A 63 -11.45 17.26 -5.46
CA GLU A 63 -10.48 16.20 -5.73
C GLU A 63 -11.11 14.96 -6.39
N ILE A 64 -10.29 14.28 -7.18
CA ILE A 64 -10.53 12.96 -7.75
C ILE A 64 -9.62 12.00 -6.99
N VAL A 65 -10.19 10.91 -6.46
CA VAL A 65 -9.46 9.93 -5.65
C VAL A 65 -9.51 8.57 -6.32
N VAL A 66 -8.35 7.95 -6.52
CA VAL A 66 -8.21 6.55 -6.92
C VAL A 66 -7.81 5.76 -5.68
N ALA A 67 -8.66 4.84 -5.23
CA ALA A 67 -8.45 4.07 -4.02
C ALA A 67 -8.32 2.57 -4.34
N PHE A 68 -7.26 1.94 -3.85
CA PHE A 68 -7.00 0.51 -4.02
C PHE A 68 -7.04 -0.24 -2.70
N ARG A 69 -7.79 -1.34 -2.70
CA ARG A 69 -7.92 -2.28 -1.60
C ARG A 69 -6.67 -3.16 -1.50
N GLY A 70 -6.30 -3.55 -0.28
CA GLY A 70 -5.34 -4.63 -0.05
C GLY A 70 -5.90 -6.03 -0.33
N SER A 71 -5.03 -7.03 -0.33
CA SER A 71 -5.44 -8.42 -0.54
C SER A 71 -6.20 -8.98 0.67
N SER A 72 -7.16 -9.87 0.43
CA SER A 72 -7.83 -10.67 1.47
C SER A 72 -6.98 -11.86 1.97
N SER A 73 -5.69 -11.93 1.61
CA SER A 73 -4.80 -13.05 1.99
C SER A 73 -3.36 -12.58 2.22
N VAL A 74 -3.18 -11.50 2.98
CA VAL A 74 -1.88 -10.86 3.25
C VAL A 74 -0.87 -11.85 3.87
N ARG A 75 -1.33 -12.72 4.77
CA ARG A 75 -0.47 -13.78 5.35
C ARG A 75 0.08 -14.73 4.28
N ASN A 76 -0.73 -15.14 3.31
CA ASN A 76 -0.28 -16.05 2.26
C ASN A 76 0.76 -15.38 1.37
N TRP A 77 0.55 -14.11 1.00
CA TRP A 77 1.56 -13.33 0.27
C TRP A 77 2.91 -13.30 1.00
N MET A 78 2.92 -13.11 2.33
CA MET A 78 4.16 -13.17 3.12
C MET A 78 4.74 -14.58 3.25
N ALA A 79 3.91 -15.62 3.28
CA ALA A 79 4.37 -17.01 3.36
C ALA A 79 4.96 -17.51 2.03
N ASP A 80 4.44 -17.02 0.89
CA ASP A 80 4.85 -17.45 -0.44
C ASP A 80 6.22 -16.90 -0.84
N LEU A 81 6.65 -15.77 -0.26
CA LEU A 81 7.97 -15.16 -0.44
C LEU A 81 8.38 -15.00 -1.91
N ASP A 82 7.40 -14.80 -2.79
CA ASP A 82 7.63 -14.69 -4.23
C ASP A 82 8.04 -13.25 -4.60
N PHE A 83 9.25 -12.90 -4.19
CA PHE A 83 9.81 -11.55 -4.31
C PHE A 83 10.61 -11.38 -5.61
N ILE A 84 10.02 -11.82 -6.72
CA ILE A 84 10.64 -11.70 -8.04
C ILE A 84 10.59 -10.24 -8.49
N LEU A 85 11.76 -9.70 -8.81
CA LEU A 85 11.89 -8.44 -9.53
C LEU A 85 11.82 -8.69 -11.04
N VAL A 86 11.01 -7.89 -11.72
CA VAL A 86 10.93 -7.81 -13.18
C VAL A 86 11.26 -6.40 -13.67
N PRO A 87 11.82 -6.25 -14.88
CA PRO A 87 12.18 -4.95 -15.41
C PRO A 87 10.94 -4.07 -15.66
N CYS A 88 11.11 -2.76 -15.47
CA CYS A 88 10.13 -1.73 -15.83
C CYS A 88 10.77 -0.63 -16.69
N ASP A 89 9.94 0.08 -17.44
CA ASP A 89 10.37 1.10 -18.40
C ASP A 89 10.13 2.54 -17.90
N TYR A 90 10.07 2.76 -16.59
CA TYR A 90 9.88 4.10 -16.01
C TYR A 90 11.18 4.91 -15.92
N THR A 91 12.31 4.26 -15.68
CA THR A 91 13.64 4.88 -15.61
C THR A 91 14.73 3.83 -15.93
N GLU A 92 15.96 4.29 -16.17
CA GLU A 92 17.09 3.38 -16.43
C GLU A 92 17.36 2.47 -15.23
N GLY A 93 17.45 1.15 -15.48
CA GLY A 93 17.70 0.18 -14.42
C GLY A 93 16.54 -0.01 -13.45
N CYS A 94 15.32 0.35 -13.84
CA CYS A 94 14.09 0.16 -13.07
C CYS A 94 13.70 -1.32 -12.99
N TRP A 95 13.45 -1.81 -11.77
CA TRP A 95 12.84 -3.12 -11.53
C TRP A 95 11.76 -3.00 -10.45
N ILE A 96 10.64 -3.69 -10.64
CA ILE A 96 9.50 -3.73 -9.71
C ILE A 96 9.09 -5.17 -9.43
N HIS A 97 8.33 -5.38 -8.36
CA HIS A 97 7.80 -6.69 -8.00
C HIS A 97 6.86 -7.23 -9.09
N ASP A 98 7.06 -8.50 -9.49
CA ASP A 98 6.29 -9.19 -10.53
C ASP A 98 4.78 -9.17 -10.26
N GLY A 99 4.34 -9.69 -9.12
CA GLY A 99 2.91 -9.68 -8.76
C GLY A 99 2.25 -8.28 -8.67
N PHE A 100 2.98 -7.24 -8.24
CA PHE A 100 2.44 -5.88 -8.24
C PHE A 100 2.33 -5.33 -9.66
N LYS A 101 3.32 -5.60 -10.51
CA LYS A 101 3.29 -5.25 -11.94
C LYS A 101 2.12 -5.93 -12.64
N ASP A 102 1.99 -7.25 -12.50
CA ASP A 102 0.91 -8.01 -13.13
C ASP A 102 -0.46 -7.49 -12.70
N SER A 103 -0.65 -7.26 -11.39
CA SER A 103 -1.90 -6.72 -10.88
C SER A 103 -2.21 -5.34 -11.43
N TRP A 104 -1.20 -4.48 -11.56
CA TRP A 104 -1.38 -3.15 -12.14
C TRP A 104 -1.65 -3.21 -13.64
N ASP A 105 -0.91 -4.01 -14.40
CA ASP A 105 -1.08 -4.18 -15.85
C ASP A 105 -2.50 -4.65 -16.19
N GLU A 106 -3.10 -5.52 -15.36
CA GLU A 106 -4.49 -5.99 -15.53
C GLU A 106 -5.54 -4.87 -15.44
N VAL A 107 -5.29 -3.82 -14.66
CA VAL A 107 -6.30 -2.81 -14.28
C VAL A 107 -5.99 -1.38 -14.70
N SER A 108 -4.77 -1.12 -15.14
CA SER A 108 -4.26 0.22 -15.48
C SER A 108 -5.16 0.97 -16.45
N GLU A 109 -5.57 0.32 -17.56
CA GLU A 109 -6.45 0.91 -18.56
C GLU A 109 -7.81 1.34 -17.97
N TYR A 110 -8.41 0.51 -17.11
CA TYR A 110 -9.68 0.83 -16.44
C TYR A 110 -9.53 2.04 -15.51
N ALA A 111 -8.49 2.04 -14.67
CA ALA A 111 -8.23 3.15 -13.75
C ALA A 111 -8.01 4.47 -14.51
N PHE A 112 -7.27 4.44 -15.62
CA PHE A 112 -7.00 5.64 -16.42
C PHE A 112 -8.22 6.15 -17.17
N ASP A 113 -9.04 5.28 -17.73
CA ASP A 113 -10.27 5.68 -18.39
C ASP A 113 -11.22 6.35 -17.39
N LEU A 114 -11.34 5.82 -16.17
CA LEU A 114 -12.13 6.43 -15.09
C LEU A 114 -11.57 7.78 -14.63
N VAL A 115 -10.25 7.90 -14.47
CA VAL A 115 -9.60 9.19 -14.13
C VAL A 115 -9.86 10.21 -15.24
N LYS A 116 -9.74 9.81 -16.51
CA LYS A 116 -9.99 10.68 -17.65
C LYS A 116 -11.45 11.11 -17.74
N GLU A 117 -12.39 10.21 -17.45
CA GLU A 117 -13.82 10.52 -17.36
C GLU A 117 -14.10 11.54 -16.25
N ALA A 118 -13.51 11.35 -15.08
CA ALA A 118 -13.62 12.29 -13.97
C ALA A 118 -13.08 13.67 -14.36
N TYR A 119 -11.89 13.75 -14.95
CA TYR A 119 -11.28 15.00 -15.41
C TYR A 119 -12.05 15.69 -16.55
N ALA A 120 -12.81 14.94 -17.36
CA ALA A 120 -13.67 15.55 -18.36
C ALA A 120 -14.79 16.40 -17.74
N SER A 121 -15.24 16.03 -16.53
CA SER A 121 -16.26 16.76 -15.77
C SER A 121 -15.66 17.76 -14.77
N TYR A 122 -14.48 17.44 -14.24
CA TYR A 122 -13.81 18.19 -13.17
C TYR A 122 -12.34 18.49 -13.52
N PRO A 123 -12.08 19.32 -14.54
CA PRO A 123 -10.72 19.54 -15.08
C PRO A 123 -9.74 20.18 -14.10
N ASP A 124 -10.25 20.94 -13.13
CA ASP A 124 -9.45 21.72 -12.17
C ASP A 124 -9.25 20.98 -10.83
N TYR A 125 -9.80 19.77 -10.68
CA TYR A 125 -9.71 19.01 -9.43
C TYR A 125 -8.32 18.39 -9.27
N THR A 126 -7.88 18.28 -8.02
CA THR A 126 -6.62 17.59 -7.69
C THR A 126 -6.78 16.08 -7.84
N LEU A 127 -5.70 15.36 -8.17
CA LEU A 127 -5.71 13.90 -8.24
C LEU A 127 -4.96 13.33 -7.04
N VAL A 128 -5.59 12.37 -6.37
CA VAL A 128 -5.00 11.64 -5.26
C VAL A 128 -5.10 10.15 -5.54
N VAL A 129 -3.99 9.43 -5.35
CA VAL A 129 -3.98 7.98 -5.30
C VAL A 129 -3.76 7.54 -3.86
N THR A 130 -4.52 6.56 -3.42
CA THR A 130 -4.35 5.98 -2.10
C THR A 130 -4.58 4.47 -2.08
N GLY A 131 -4.01 3.81 -1.08
CA GLY A 131 -4.22 2.39 -0.87
C GLY A 131 -3.66 1.92 0.45
N HIS A 132 -4.08 0.73 0.83
CA HIS A 132 -3.63 0.03 2.01
C HIS A 132 -3.00 -1.31 1.63
N SER A 133 -1.97 -1.74 2.37
CA SER A 133 -1.34 -3.06 2.17
C SER A 133 -0.86 -3.25 0.74
N LEU A 134 -1.18 -4.38 0.08
CA LEU A 134 -0.86 -4.61 -1.33
C LEU A 134 -1.52 -3.58 -2.27
N GLY A 135 -2.66 -2.98 -1.88
CA GLY A 135 -3.32 -1.90 -2.59
C GLY A 135 -2.49 -0.63 -2.63
N ALA A 136 -1.71 -0.37 -1.56
CA ALA A 136 -0.75 0.72 -1.55
C ALA A 136 0.38 0.50 -2.56
N ALA A 137 0.86 -0.73 -2.75
CA ALA A 137 1.90 -1.04 -3.72
C ALA A 137 1.44 -0.80 -5.17
N VAL A 138 0.23 -1.25 -5.52
CA VAL A 138 -0.37 -0.98 -6.82
C VAL A 138 -0.71 0.51 -6.98
N GLY A 139 -1.15 1.17 -5.91
CA GLY A 139 -1.34 2.62 -5.88
C GLY A 139 -0.05 3.40 -6.19
N THR A 140 1.10 2.93 -5.72
CA THR A 140 2.40 3.52 -6.09
C THR A 140 2.66 3.43 -7.60
N LEU A 141 2.41 2.27 -8.22
CA LEU A 141 2.56 2.10 -9.68
C LEU A 141 1.57 2.99 -10.46
N ALA A 142 0.33 3.05 -10.00
CA ALA A 142 -0.69 3.92 -10.57
C ALA A 142 -0.29 5.40 -10.53
N ALA A 143 0.18 5.89 -9.38
CA ALA A 143 0.64 7.27 -9.22
C ALA A 143 1.83 7.59 -10.13
N VAL A 144 2.79 6.66 -10.26
CA VAL A 144 3.95 6.82 -11.16
C VAL A 144 3.50 7.05 -12.60
N GLU A 145 2.58 6.23 -13.10
CA GLU A 145 2.11 6.34 -14.48
C GLU A 145 1.22 7.55 -14.69
N LEU A 146 0.33 7.87 -13.75
CA LEU A 146 -0.49 9.10 -13.80
C LEU A 146 0.40 10.36 -13.87
N ARG A 147 1.47 10.41 -13.07
CA ARG A 147 2.47 11.49 -13.12
C ARG A 147 3.18 11.54 -14.47
N ASN A 148 3.56 10.39 -15.04
CA ASN A 148 4.19 10.32 -16.37
C ASN A 148 3.24 10.76 -17.49
N LEU A 149 1.92 10.57 -17.33
CA LEU A 149 0.89 11.08 -18.23
C LEU A 149 0.62 12.59 -18.05
N GLY A 150 1.24 13.22 -17.05
CA GLY A 150 1.19 14.66 -16.81
C GLY A 150 0.14 15.09 -15.78
N TYR A 151 -0.49 14.16 -15.06
CA TYR A 151 -1.39 14.50 -13.96
C TYR A 151 -0.60 14.94 -12.72
N ALA A 152 -1.04 16.04 -12.09
CA ALA A 152 -0.54 16.42 -10.77
C ALA A 152 -1.18 15.51 -9.71
N CYS A 153 -0.46 14.46 -9.34
CA CYS A 153 -0.98 13.37 -8.52
C CYS A 153 -0.24 13.24 -7.19
N ASP A 154 -0.97 13.36 -6.08
CA ASP A 154 -0.46 13.04 -4.75
C ASP A 154 -0.67 11.54 -4.45
N LEU A 155 0.19 10.97 -3.61
CA LEU A 155 0.16 9.56 -3.22
C LEU A 155 0.13 9.43 -1.69
N TYR A 156 -0.84 8.68 -1.19
CA TYR A 156 -0.98 8.34 0.24
C TYR A 156 -1.07 6.83 0.41
N THR A 157 -0.04 6.21 0.99
CA THR A 157 0.01 4.77 1.20
C THR A 157 0.07 4.44 2.68
N TYR A 158 -0.61 3.36 3.07
CA TYR A 158 -0.68 2.87 4.46
C TYR A 158 -0.28 1.39 4.47
N GLY A 159 0.72 1.02 5.26
CA GLY A 159 1.17 -0.37 5.34
C GLY A 159 1.70 -0.92 4.02
N SER A 160 2.26 -0.07 3.16
CA SER A 160 2.78 -0.48 1.86
C SER A 160 3.98 -1.41 2.01
N PRO A 161 4.04 -2.55 1.29
CA PRO A 161 5.30 -3.26 1.08
C PRO A 161 6.23 -2.44 0.17
N ARG A 162 7.51 -2.83 0.10
CA ARG A 162 8.49 -2.29 -0.86
C ARG A 162 8.10 -2.73 -2.27
N VAL A 163 8.07 -1.79 -3.21
CA VAL A 163 7.50 -2.02 -4.54
C VAL A 163 8.55 -2.40 -5.58
N GLY A 164 9.77 -1.86 -5.45
CA GLY A 164 10.81 -2.07 -6.45
C GLY A 164 12.21 -1.77 -5.94
N ASN A 165 13.15 -1.75 -6.87
CA ASN A 165 14.55 -1.52 -6.58
C ASN A 165 14.87 -0.03 -6.35
N LEU A 166 16.14 0.26 -6.05
CA LEU A 166 16.60 1.61 -5.74
C LEU A 166 16.27 2.61 -6.87
N ALA A 167 16.57 2.25 -8.13
CA ALA A 167 16.31 3.12 -9.27
C ALA A 167 14.83 3.47 -9.40
N PHE A 168 13.94 2.50 -9.16
CA PHE A 168 12.50 2.73 -9.15
C PHE A 168 12.09 3.70 -8.02
N VAL A 169 12.47 3.45 -6.77
CA VAL A 169 12.00 4.29 -5.64
C VAL A 169 12.61 5.70 -5.63
N GLU A 170 13.84 5.85 -6.12
CA GLU A 170 14.46 7.16 -6.36
C GLU A 170 13.68 7.93 -7.42
N PHE A 171 13.29 7.25 -8.50
CA PHE A 171 12.46 7.85 -9.54
C PHE A 171 11.12 8.31 -8.98
N VAL A 172 10.38 7.44 -8.27
CA VAL A 172 9.08 7.81 -7.65
C VAL A 172 9.23 9.01 -6.73
N THR A 173 10.22 8.98 -5.84
CA THR A 173 10.48 10.05 -4.86
C THR A 173 10.86 11.38 -5.53
N SER A 174 11.48 11.32 -6.72
CA SER A 174 11.89 12.50 -7.47
C SER A 174 10.78 13.12 -8.32
N GLN A 175 9.68 12.38 -8.58
CA GLN A 175 8.56 12.88 -9.37
C GLN A 175 7.84 14.01 -8.63
N ALA A 176 7.27 14.94 -9.40
CA ALA A 176 6.43 15.99 -8.83
C ALA A 176 5.10 15.39 -8.31
N GLY A 177 4.71 15.81 -7.12
CA GLY A 177 3.54 15.30 -6.39
C GLY A 177 3.94 14.99 -4.95
N ALA A 178 3.02 15.13 -4.02
CA ALA A 178 3.29 14.75 -2.64
C ALA A 178 3.28 13.22 -2.51
N GLU A 179 4.12 12.69 -1.62
CA GLU A 179 4.15 11.28 -1.29
C GLU A 179 4.18 11.12 0.24
N TYR A 180 3.18 10.42 0.77
CA TYR A 180 3.02 10.14 2.18
C TYR A 180 2.92 8.63 2.37
N ARG A 181 4.06 8.00 2.63
CA ARG A 181 4.14 6.59 3.00
C ARG A 181 4.05 6.45 4.52
N VAL A 182 2.93 5.93 5.00
CA VAL A 182 2.64 5.76 6.43
C VAL A 182 2.87 4.31 6.85
N THR A 183 3.60 4.12 7.94
CA THR A 183 3.85 2.82 8.58
C THR A 183 3.38 2.87 10.03
N HIS A 184 2.98 1.74 10.60
CA HIS A 184 2.45 1.68 11.97
C HIS A 184 3.15 0.63 12.82
N TYR A 185 3.55 1.05 14.03
CA TYR A 185 4.13 0.21 15.06
C TYR A 185 5.16 -0.79 14.48
N ASP A 186 5.00 -2.10 14.73
CA ASP A 186 5.84 -3.17 14.21
C ASP A 186 5.21 -3.97 13.04
N ASP A 187 4.31 -3.33 12.27
CA ASP A 187 3.67 -3.91 11.09
C ASP A 187 4.70 -4.67 10.20
N PRO A 188 4.47 -5.97 9.91
CA PRO A 188 5.38 -6.79 9.10
C PRO A 188 5.38 -6.47 7.61
N VAL A 189 4.34 -5.86 7.06
CA VAL A 189 4.20 -5.71 5.60
C VAL A 189 5.20 -4.71 5.01
N PRO A 190 5.43 -3.51 5.59
CA PRO A 190 6.43 -2.59 5.07
C PRO A 190 7.88 -3.07 5.27
N ARG A 191 8.09 -4.16 6.01
CA ARG A 191 9.40 -4.82 6.15
C ARG A 191 9.72 -5.76 4.98
N LEU A 192 8.80 -5.94 4.03
CA LEU A 192 8.92 -6.85 2.90
C LEU A 192 8.71 -6.16 1.55
N PRO A 193 9.27 -6.71 0.45
CA PRO A 193 10.31 -7.74 0.42
C PRO A 193 11.64 -7.30 1.06
N PRO A 194 12.51 -8.22 1.52
CA PRO A 194 13.77 -7.88 2.19
C PRO A 194 14.73 -7.02 1.34
N ILE A 195 15.43 -6.08 1.98
CA ILE A 195 16.41 -5.19 1.34
C ILE A 195 17.63 -5.99 0.86
N TRP A 196 18.24 -6.78 1.74
CA TRP A 196 19.53 -7.42 1.49
C TRP A 196 19.49 -8.48 0.39
N LEU A 197 18.44 -9.31 0.40
CA LEU A 197 18.38 -10.52 -0.44
C LEU A 197 17.98 -10.21 -1.89
N PHE A 198 17.15 -9.19 -2.07
CA PHE A 198 16.47 -8.94 -3.35
C PHE A 198 16.61 -7.49 -3.85
N GLY A 199 17.24 -6.60 -3.08
CA GLY A 199 17.49 -5.22 -3.51
C GLY A 199 16.21 -4.38 -3.63
N TYR A 200 15.21 -4.67 -2.79
CA TYR A 200 14.01 -3.84 -2.67
C TYR A 200 14.25 -2.68 -1.71
N PHE A 201 13.69 -1.52 -2.04
CA PHE A 201 13.81 -0.31 -1.25
C PHE A 201 12.44 0.35 -1.11
N HIS A 202 12.32 1.29 -0.19
CA HIS A 202 11.14 2.13 -0.05
C HIS A 202 11.37 3.50 -0.66
N THR A 203 10.30 4.22 -0.97
CA THR A 203 10.34 5.66 -1.20
C THR A 203 10.57 6.43 0.10
N SER A 204 10.95 7.70 -0.02
CA SER A 204 11.27 8.58 1.11
C SER A 204 10.49 9.91 1.01
N PRO A 205 9.92 10.44 2.11
CA PRO A 205 10.05 10.01 3.50
C PRO A 205 9.07 8.91 3.94
N GLU A 206 9.38 8.27 5.06
CA GLU A 206 8.43 7.51 5.89
C GLU A 206 7.80 8.40 6.96
N PHE A 207 6.50 8.22 7.20
CA PHE A 207 5.78 8.76 8.36
C PHE A 207 5.38 7.61 9.28
N TRP A 208 6.16 7.40 10.34
CA TRP A 208 6.01 6.24 11.22
C TRP A 208 5.19 6.57 12.46
N LEU A 209 4.11 5.81 12.65
CA LEU A 209 3.23 5.84 13.80
C LEU A 209 3.80 4.91 14.90
N ALA A 210 4.81 5.38 15.62
CA ALA A 210 5.68 4.52 16.44
C ALA A 210 5.17 4.20 17.86
N SER A 211 4.29 5.04 18.40
CA SER A 211 3.95 5.03 19.84
C SER A 211 2.55 4.48 20.12
N GLY A 212 2.37 3.93 21.33
CA GLY A 212 1.09 3.34 21.76
C GLY A 212 1.03 1.82 21.57
N PRO A 213 -0.12 1.19 21.85
CA PRO A 213 -0.38 -0.19 21.44
C PRO A 213 -0.49 -0.33 19.91
N ASP A 214 -0.41 -1.56 19.42
CA ASP A 214 -0.68 -2.02 18.05
C ASP A 214 -2.07 -1.64 17.48
N THR A 215 -2.96 -1.16 18.34
CA THR A 215 -4.33 -0.70 18.05
C THR A 215 -4.48 0.82 18.21
N ASN A 216 -3.39 1.55 18.42
CA ASN A 216 -3.46 2.99 18.62
C ASN A 216 -3.88 3.69 17.32
N VAL A 217 -4.86 4.58 17.44
CA VAL A 217 -5.42 5.35 16.30
C VAL A 217 -5.28 6.85 16.49
N ASP A 218 -5.08 7.29 17.74
CA ASP A 218 -4.97 8.70 18.08
C ASP A 218 -3.50 9.13 18.09
N TYR A 219 -3.10 9.81 17.02
CA TYR A 219 -1.76 10.37 16.84
C TYR A 219 -1.84 11.88 16.66
N SER A 220 -1.14 12.61 17.52
CA SER A 220 -0.83 14.02 17.28
C SER A 220 0.29 14.16 16.25
N ILE A 221 0.36 15.31 15.56
CA ILE A 221 1.44 15.59 14.58
C ILE A 221 2.84 15.40 15.19
N SER A 222 3.05 15.80 16.44
CA SER A 222 4.33 15.64 17.15
C SER A 222 4.65 14.20 17.55
N GLY A 223 3.69 13.29 17.46
CA GLY A 223 3.86 11.86 17.75
C GLY A 223 4.13 11.00 16.52
N ILE A 224 4.31 11.62 15.34
CA ILE A 224 4.61 10.93 14.09
C ILE A 224 6.10 11.17 13.78
N ASP A 225 6.86 10.08 13.70
CA ASP A 225 8.29 10.14 13.36
C ASP A 225 8.46 10.25 11.84
N THR A 226 9.41 11.07 11.40
CA THR A 226 9.75 11.20 9.97
C THR A 226 11.10 10.54 9.71
N CYS A 227 11.10 9.50 8.88
CA CYS A 227 12.30 8.70 8.61
C CYS A 227 12.73 8.88 7.16
N LEU A 228 13.96 9.37 6.96
CA LEU A 228 14.53 9.66 5.64
C LEU A 228 15.44 8.54 5.17
N GLY A 229 15.58 8.39 3.86
CA GLY A 229 16.33 7.30 3.22
C GLY A 229 15.41 6.24 2.62
N TYR A 230 15.93 5.51 1.65
CA TYR A 230 15.29 4.42 0.91
C TYR A 230 15.49 3.05 1.59
N ALA A 231 16.47 2.95 2.51
CA ALA A 231 16.84 1.75 3.25
C ALA A 231 16.88 1.98 4.78
N ASN A 232 16.18 2.99 5.30
CA ASN A 232 16.24 3.35 6.71
C ASN A 232 15.65 2.27 7.62
N THR A 233 16.48 1.66 8.47
CA THR A 233 16.09 0.62 9.44
C THR A 233 15.97 1.13 10.88
N SER A 234 15.90 2.45 11.09
CA SER A 234 15.70 3.06 12.42
C SER A 234 14.21 3.23 12.78
N CYS A 235 13.31 2.94 11.85
CA CYS A 235 11.85 3.02 12.01
C CYS A 235 11.20 1.65 11.77
N ASN A 236 10.03 1.56 11.12
CA ASN A 236 9.31 0.29 10.97
C ASN A 236 10.17 -0.83 10.36
N ALA A 237 11.03 -0.52 9.38
CA ALA A 237 11.90 -1.52 8.75
C ALA A 237 12.90 -2.22 9.72
N GLY A 238 13.11 -1.69 10.92
CA GLY A 238 13.96 -2.28 11.95
C GLY A 238 13.22 -3.01 13.07
N THR A 239 11.89 -3.15 13.00
CA THR A 239 11.10 -3.85 14.01
C THR A 239 11.06 -5.36 13.76
N ASP A 240 10.87 -6.13 14.82
CA ASP A 240 10.72 -7.59 14.77
C ASP A 240 9.25 -7.99 15.01
N GLY A 241 8.94 -9.28 14.90
CA GLY A 241 7.64 -9.86 15.19
C GLY A 241 6.79 -10.11 13.94
N PHE A 242 5.58 -10.63 14.18
CA PHE A 242 4.54 -10.86 13.17
C PHE A 242 3.22 -10.25 13.68
N ASP A 243 3.22 -8.93 13.88
CA ASP A 243 2.06 -8.22 14.38
C ASP A 243 1.06 -7.91 13.25
N SER A 244 0.14 -8.83 13.02
CA SER A 244 -0.97 -8.61 12.08
C SER A 244 -1.92 -7.51 12.53
N THR A 245 -2.02 -7.24 13.84
CA THR A 245 -2.89 -6.20 14.38
C THR A 245 -2.37 -4.84 13.95
N ALA A 246 -1.07 -4.57 14.13
CA ALA A 246 -0.44 -3.33 13.70
C ALA A 246 -0.72 -3.00 12.22
N HIS A 247 -0.77 -4.02 11.35
CA HIS A 247 -1.11 -3.85 9.93
C HIS A 247 -2.58 -3.46 9.67
N THR A 248 -3.49 -3.72 10.61
CA THR A 248 -4.91 -3.41 10.46
C THR A 248 -5.31 -2.06 11.06
N TYR A 249 -4.38 -1.31 11.65
CA TYR A 249 -4.66 -0.01 12.26
C TYR A 249 -3.77 1.09 11.66
N TYR A 250 -4.40 2.10 11.06
CA TYR A 250 -3.74 3.29 10.52
C TYR A 250 -4.63 4.51 10.77
N PHE A 251 -4.49 5.16 11.92
CA PHE A 251 -5.41 6.21 12.43
C PHE A 251 -6.87 5.79 12.63
N GLN A 252 -7.22 4.58 12.20
CA GLN A 252 -8.50 3.90 12.35
C GLN A 252 -8.29 2.42 11.97
N TYR A 253 -9.30 1.59 12.17
CA TYR A 253 -9.28 0.23 11.63
C TYR A 253 -9.35 0.24 10.10
N MET A 254 -8.56 -0.60 9.46
CA MET A 254 -8.53 -0.76 8.01
C MET A 254 -9.56 -1.79 7.58
N GLY A 255 -10.70 -1.30 7.11
CA GLY A 255 -11.85 -2.09 6.70
C GLY A 255 -13.09 -1.21 6.62
N CYS A 256 -14.22 -1.80 6.27
CA CYS A 256 -15.48 -1.05 6.18
C CYS A 256 -16.32 -1.10 7.44
N ASP A 257 -16.03 -2.05 8.31
CA ASP A 257 -16.58 -2.18 9.65
C ASP A 257 -15.47 -2.66 10.58
N SER A 258 -15.36 -2.07 11.77
CA SER A 258 -14.48 -2.54 12.85
C SER A 258 -15.04 -3.73 13.65
N GLN A 259 -16.29 -4.14 13.41
CA GLN A 259 -17.01 -5.15 14.20
C GLN A 259 -17.31 -6.47 13.46
N ASP A 260 -17.37 -6.49 12.12
CA ASP A 260 -17.73 -7.66 11.31
C ASP A 260 -16.57 -8.25 10.48
N ASP A 261 -16.43 -9.58 10.53
CA ASP A 261 -15.44 -10.38 9.80
C ASP A 261 -15.65 -10.35 8.27
N SER A 262 -16.77 -9.80 7.78
CA SER A 262 -17.17 -9.87 6.37
C SER A 262 -16.32 -9.03 5.41
N THR A 263 -15.58 -8.04 5.93
CA THR A 263 -14.62 -7.22 5.16
C THR A 263 -13.17 -7.40 5.63
N GLU A 264 -12.91 -8.43 6.44
CA GLU A 264 -11.63 -8.66 7.13
C GLU A 264 -10.43 -8.69 6.18
N ILE A 265 -9.38 -7.99 6.62
CA ILE A 265 -8.02 -8.22 6.17
C ILE A 265 -7.56 -9.53 6.78
N SER A 266 -7.74 -10.64 6.06
CA SER A 266 -7.44 -11.95 6.61
C SER A 266 -5.94 -12.23 6.68
N PHE A 267 -5.49 -12.42 7.92
CA PHE A 267 -4.23 -13.07 8.27
C PHE A 267 -4.43 -14.54 8.67
N LYS A 268 -5.60 -15.14 8.38
CA LYS A 268 -5.87 -16.56 8.67
C LYS A 268 -5.20 -17.43 7.60
N LYS A 269 -4.64 -18.60 7.99
CA LYS A 269 -4.24 -19.64 7.02
C LYS A 269 -5.50 -20.09 6.26
N ARG A 270 -5.43 -20.19 4.92
CA ARG A 270 -6.50 -20.85 4.17
C ARG A 270 -6.39 -22.36 4.39
N ASP A 271 -7.36 -22.94 5.08
CA ASP A 271 -7.61 -24.39 5.02
C ASP A 271 -8.27 -24.70 3.66
N ASP A 272 -7.70 -25.67 2.96
CA ASP A 272 -8.07 -26.19 1.64
C ASP A 272 -9.56 -26.06 1.15
N PHE A 273 -9.69 -25.68 -0.13
CA PHE A 273 -10.83 -25.78 -1.07
C PHE A 273 -11.96 -24.73 -1.05
N GLU A 274 -11.97 -23.84 -2.06
CA GLU A 274 -13.01 -23.80 -3.11
C GLU A 274 -12.49 -23.02 -4.35
N ASP A 275 -12.82 -23.54 -5.54
CA ASP A 275 -12.61 -22.94 -6.87
C ASP A 275 -11.18 -22.79 -7.43
N GLY A 276 -10.44 -23.90 -7.55
CA GLY A 276 -9.63 -24.27 -8.74
C GLY A 276 -8.66 -23.28 -9.41
N ARG A 277 -8.40 -22.09 -8.86
CA ARG A 277 -7.53 -21.03 -9.41
C ARG A 277 -6.57 -20.52 -8.32
N LEU A 278 -5.34 -20.31 -8.76
CA LEU A 278 -4.09 -20.27 -7.98
C LEU A 278 -4.00 -19.10 -6.98
N LEU A 279 -4.14 -19.40 -5.69
CA LEU A 279 -3.37 -18.82 -4.57
C LEU A 279 -3.39 -19.84 -3.41
N GLN A 280 -2.87 -21.05 -3.65
CA GLN A 280 -2.52 -21.94 -2.54
C GLN A 280 -1.24 -21.39 -1.95
N ALA A 281 -1.21 -21.12 -0.63
CA ALA A 281 0.03 -20.87 0.07
C ALA A 281 0.98 -22.02 -0.28
N ARG A 282 2.00 -21.76 -1.10
CA ARG A 282 2.95 -22.76 -1.58
C ARG A 282 3.78 -23.31 -0.41
N ASP A 283 3.82 -22.55 0.69
CA ASP A 283 4.45 -22.93 1.95
C ASP A 283 3.42 -23.01 3.10
N ASN A 284 3.23 -24.21 3.66
CA ASN A 284 2.39 -24.44 4.84
C ASN A 284 3.15 -24.06 6.14
N CYS A 285 3.80 -22.91 6.15
CA CYS A 285 4.58 -22.37 7.25
C CYS A 285 3.67 -21.96 8.41
N SER A 286 3.94 -22.34 9.65
CA SER A 286 3.22 -21.87 10.86
C SER A 286 3.50 -20.39 11.16
N ASP A 287 2.68 -19.74 12.01
CA ASP A 287 2.90 -18.34 12.37
C ASP A 287 4.24 -18.13 13.08
N ALA A 288 4.63 -19.06 13.95
CA ALA A 288 5.93 -19.03 14.63
C ALA A 288 7.10 -19.18 13.65
N GLU A 289 6.97 -20.04 12.64
CA GLU A 289 7.99 -20.20 11.60
C GLU A 289 8.04 -18.97 10.68
N LEU A 290 6.89 -18.37 10.35
CA LEU A 290 6.82 -17.15 9.56
C LEU A 290 7.47 -16.00 10.32
N GLU A 291 7.10 -15.79 11.59
CA GLU A 291 7.72 -14.79 12.46
C GLU A 291 9.24 -14.95 12.54
N GLN A 292 9.72 -16.19 12.75
CA GLN A 292 11.17 -16.45 12.79
C GLN A 292 11.87 -16.05 11.49
N ARG A 293 11.24 -16.28 10.33
CA ARG A 293 11.78 -15.88 9.03
C ARG A 293 11.76 -14.37 8.85
N LEU A 294 10.68 -13.70 9.22
CA LEU A 294 10.57 -12.24 9.15
C LEU A 294 11.62 -11.55 10.04
N ASN A 295 11.85 -12.07 11.23
CA ASN A 295 12.90 -11.58 12.14
C ASN A 295 14.30 -11.81 11.57
N MET A 296 14.51 -12.95 10.90
CA MET A 296 15.77 -13.21 10.20
C MET A 296 16.01 -12.21 9.07
N TYR A 297 14.99 -11.90 8.25
CA TYR A 297 15.12 -10.89 7.19
C TYR A 297 15.38 -9.50 7.76
N THR A 298 14.64 -9.09 8.79
CA THR A 298 14.86 -7.81 9.49
C THR A 298 16.31 -7.71 9.99
N SER A 299 16.80 -8.76 10.67
CA SER A 299 18.18 -8.81 11.17
C SER A 299 19.22 -8.68 10.06
N GLN A 300 18.99 -9.33 8.90
CA GLN A 300 19.87 -9.25 7.73
C GLN A 300 19.84 -7.87 7.08
N ASP A 301 18.66 -7.25 6.97
CA ASP A 301 18.48 -5.91 6.43
C ASP A 301 19.19 -4.86 7.31
N VAL A 302 19.01 -4.92 8.64
CA VAL A 302 19.72 -4.06 9.59
C VAL A 302 21.24 -4.21 9.43
N ALA A 303 21.75 -5.43 9.36
CA ALA A 303 23.19 -5.68 9.19
C ALA A 303 23.71 -5.18 7.83
N TYR A 304 22.95 -5.35 6.76
CA TYR A 304 23.29 -4.87 5.43
C TYR A 304 23.33 -3.34 5.37
N VAL A 305 22.33 -2.67 5.94
CA VAL A 305 22.28 -1.20 6.01
C VAL A 305 23.44 -0.65 6.83
N GLN A 306 23.80 -1.27 7.95
CA GLN A 306 24.99 -0.89 8.72
C GLN A 306 26.28 -1.02 7.90
N GLN A 307 26.40 -2.04 7.03
CA GLN A 307 27.54 -2.17 6.13
C GLN A 307 27.57 -1.08 5.05
N LEU A 308 26.41 -0.73 4.48
CA LEU A 308 26.29 0.37 3.52
C LEU A 308 26.72 1.72 4.14
N VAL A 309 26.33 1.96 5.41
CA VAL A 309 26.76 3.14 6.16
C VAL A 309 28.26 3.14 6.40
N ALA A 310 28.82 2.02 6.84
CA ALA A 310 30.26 1.89 7.09
C ALA A 310 31.11 2.09 5.81
N ASN A 311 30.56 1.69 4.65
CA ASN A 311 31.24 1.81 3.35
C ASN A 311 31.07 3.19 2.69
N GLY A 312 30.34 4.13 3.31
CA GLY A 312 30.13 5.48 2.78
C GLY A 312 29.19 5.53 1.57
N THR A 313 28.46 4.44 1.28
CA THR A 313 27.41 4.38 0.24
C THR A 313 26.05 4.84 0.76
N ALA A 314 25.91 5.08 2.07
CA ALA A 314 24.66 5.48 2.70
C ALA A 314 24.18 6.94 2.60
N PRO A 315 24.97 7.98 2.24
CA PRO A 315 24.41 9.35 2.28
C PRO A 315 23.31 9.60 1.22
N MET A 316 22.96 8.60 0.41
CA MET A 316 21.86 8.61 -0.57
C MET A 316 20.90 7.41 -0.40
N LEU A 317 21.05 6.57 0.64
CA LEU A 317 20.24 5.38 0.93
C LEU A 317 19.54 5.48 2.29
#